data_AF-A0A7C3IKL9-F1
#
_entry.id   AF-A0A7C3IKL9-F1
#
_cell.length_a   1.000
_cell.length_b   1.000
_cell.length_c   1.000
_cell.angle_alpha   90.00
_cell.angle_beta   90.00
_cell.angle_gamma   90.00
#
_symmetry.space_group_name_H-M   'P 1'
#
loop_
_entity.id
_entity.type
_entity.pdbx_description
1 polymer ?
#
loop_
_entity_poly.entity_id
_entity_poly.type
_entity_poly.pdbx_seq_one_letter_code
_entity_poly.pdbx_strand_id
1 'polypeptide(L)'
;MANPYKARRNGFPRIGKTIVACTGYIITHPFFEKSFIDYSEGEVKLWLKMFHPEIENLYFIGLFQPLGCIWPGAELQAKLMAREL
;
A
#
# COMPACT_ATOMS: atom_id res chain seq x y z
N MET A 1 26.20 21.64 -20.33
CA MET A 1 25.72 21.38 -18.95
C MET A 1 24.29 21.92 -18.82
N ALA A 2 23.29 21.04 -18.68
CA ALA A 2 21.89 21.41 -18.45
C ALA A 2 21.57 21.29 -16.95
N ASN A 3 20.96 22.32 -16.35
CA ASN A 3 20.53 22.28 -14.95
C ASN A 3 19.29 21.35 -14.79
N PRO A 4 19.29 20.43 -13.81
CA PRO A 4 18.66 19.11 -13.92
C PRO A 4 17.18 19.03 -13.52
N TYR A 5 16.55 20.12 -13.07
CA TYR A 5 15.18 20.12 -12.51
C TYR A 5 14.04 20.09 -13.55
N LYS A 6 14.26 19.47 -14.71
CA LYS A 6 13.34 19.52 -15.86
C LYS A 6 12.21 18.49 -15.72
N ALA A 7 11.17 18.79 -14.93
CA ALA A 7 9.91 18.07 -15.03
C ALA A 7 9.03 18.66 -16.15
N ARG A 8 9.08 18.09 -17.38
CA ARG A 8 8.13 18.44 -18.47
C ARG A 8 7.83 17.31 -19.45
N ARG A 9 6.53 17.08 -19.69
CA ARG A 9 5.95 16.52 -20.93
C ARG A 9 5.65 17.60 -22.00
N ASN A 10 5.48 18.88 -21.64
CA ASN A 10 4.87 19.92 -22.52
C ASN A 10 5.71 21.20 -22.79
N GLY A 11 7.05 21.16 -22.75
CA GLY A 11 7.84 22.25 -23.36
C GLY A 11 7.90 23.63 -22.67
N PHE A 12 7.22 23.93 -21.54
CA PHE A 12 7.29 25.22 -20.78
C PHE A 12 8.20 25.31 -19.51
N PRO A 13 9.20 26.21 -19.41
CA PRO A 13 10.15 26.23 -18.29
C PRO A 13 9.52 26.56 -16.96
N ARG A 14 9.38 25.56 -16.10
CA ARG A 14 9.16 25.76 -14.67
C ARG A 14 10.52 25.83 -13.98
N ILE A 15 10.87 27.02 -13.53
CA ILE A 15 12.03 27.27 -12.67
C ILE A 15 11.54 27.08 -11.23
N GLY A 16 11.65 25.86 -10.71
CA GLY A 16 11.45 25.55 -9.31
C GLY A 16 12.78 25.09 -8.69
N LYS A 17 13.09 25.54 -7.48
CA LYS A 17 14.33 25.14 -6.76
C LYS A 17 14.19 23.84 -5.96
N THR A 18 12.95 23.41 -5.69
CA THR A 18 12.64 22.25 -4.85
C THR A 18 11.64 21.36 -5.56
N ILE A 19 11.85 20.06 -5.48
CA ILE A 19 10.92 19.04 -5.97
C ILE A 19 10.29 18.36 -4.74
N VAL A 20 8.96 18.27 -4.73
CA VAL A 20 8.21 17.45 -3.77
C VAL A 20 7.54 16.33 -4.56
N ALA A 21 7.90 15.08 -4.28
CA ALA A 21 7.35 13.91 -4.96
C ALA A 21 6.10 13.41 -4.21
N CYS A 22 4.93 13.58 -4.81
CA CYS A 22 3.65 13.09 -4.30
C CYS A 22 3.19 11.83 -5.05
N THR A 23 4.09 10.87 -5.25
CA THR A 23 3.88 9.69 -6.11
C THR A 23 3.27 8.48 -5.40
N GLY A 24 2.80 8.65 -4.16
CA GLY A 24 2.19 7.59 -3.36
C GLY A 24 3.21 6.76 -2.59
N TYR A 25 2.77 5.58 -2.15
CA TYR A 25 3.53 4.66 -1.30
C TYR A 25 3.41 3.23 -1.81
N ILE A 26 4.38 2.39 -1.43
CA ILE A 26 4.41 0.95 -1.72
C ILE A 26 4.26 0.20 -0.40
N ILE A 27 3.43 -0.85 -0.39
CA ILE A 27 3.21 -1.71 0.78
C ILE A 27 4.41 -2.65 0.92
N THR A 28 4.95 -2.79 2.13
CA THR A 28 6.01 -3.77 2.43
C THR A 28 5.83 -4.35 3.82
N HIS A 29 6.24 -5.61 4.00
CA HIS A 29 6.24 -6.31 5.30
C HIS A 29 7.66 -6.82 5.59
N PRO A 30 8.60 -5.95 6.02
CA PRO A 30 10.02 -6.29 6.09
C PRO A 30 10.39 -7.33 7.16
N PHE A 31 9.41 -7.73 7.98
CA PHE A 31 9.53 -8.81 8.96
C PHE A 31 9.28 -10.20 8.34
N PHE A 32 8.74 -10.28 7.13
CA PHE A 32 8.64 -11.51 6.36
C PHE A 32 9.79 -11.63 5.35
N GLU A 33 10.24 -12.85 5.14
CA GLU A 33 11.07 -13.18 3.98
C GLU A 33 10.28 -12.89 2.70
N LYS A 34 10.93 -12.28 1.69
CA LYS A 34 10.26 -11.96 0.42
C LYS A 34 9.73 -13.19 -0.31
N SER A 35 10.40 -14.34 -0.15
CA SER A 35 9.94 -15.61 -0.70
C SER A 35 8.73 -16.19 0.03
N PHE A 36 8.40 -15.67 1.21
CA PHE A 36 7.24 -16.08 1.98
C PHE A 36 6.03 -15.20 1.66
N ILE A 37 6.11 -13.89 1.96
CA ILE A 37 5.05 -12.93 1.65
C ILE A 37 5.69 -11.65 1.15
N ASP A 38 5.37 -11.28 -0.09
CA ASP A 38 5.73 -9.99 -0.67
C ASP A 38 4.55 -9.40 -1.44
N TYR A 39 4.08 -8.26 -0.96
CA TYR A 39 3.00 -7.45 -1.56
C TYR A 39 3.51 -6.10 -2.06
N SER A 40 4.83 -5.95 -2.22
CA SER A 40 5.43 -4.74 -2.77
C SER A 40 5.16 -4.56 -4.27
N GLU A 41 4.85 -5.66 -4.96
CA GLU A 41 4.55 -5.69 -6.37
C GLU A 41 3.36 -6.61 -6.64
N GLY A 42 2.61 -6.32 -7.71
CA GLY A 42 1.51 -7.17 -8.17
C GLY A 42 0.24 -7.10 -7.33
N GLU A 43 -0.54 -8.17 -7.39
CA GLU A 43 -1.87 -8.24 -6.77
C GLU A 43 -1.78 -8.76 -5.32
N VAL A 44 -2.44 -8.06 -4.41
CA VAL A 44 -2.63 -8.49 -3.02
C VAL A 44 -3.81 -9.46 -2.94
N LYS A 45 -3.51 -10.75 -3.00
CA LYS A 45 -4.50 -11.84 -2.95
C LYS A 45 -4.90 -12.14 -1.50
N LEU A 46 -5.89 -11.40 -1.01
CA LEU A 46 -6.49 -11.61 0.31
C LEU A 46 -8.00 -11.68 0.21
N TRP A 47 -8.61 -12.67 0.86
CA TRP A 47 -10.08 -12.73 0.97
C TRP A 47 -10.56 -11.65 1.95
N LEU A 48 -11.64 -10.95 1.59
CA LEU A 48 -12.12 -9.73 2.27
C LEU A 48 -11.03 -8.67 2.52
N LYS A 49 -9.95 -8.68 1.73
CA LYS A 49 -8.77 -7.82 1.93
C LYS A 49 -8.16 -7.95 3.33
N MET A 50 -8.25 -9.13 3.96
CA MET A 50 -7.62 -9.41 5.25
C MET A 50 -7.14 -10.86 5.44
N PHE A 51 -7.84 -11.89 4.95
CA PHE A 51 -7.49 -13.29 5.21
C PHE A 51 -6.47 -13.79 4.19
N HIS A 52 -5.39 -14.42 4.66
CA HIS A 52 -4.44 -15.10 3.78
C HIS A 52 -5.10 -16.36 3.17
N PRO A 53 -4.99 -16.60 1.85
CA PRO A 53 -5.73 -17.69 1.20
C PRO A 53 -5.26 -19.10 1.57
N GLU A 54 -4.01 -19.24 2.02
CA GLU A 54 -3.38 -20.54 2.27
C GLU A 54 -2.89 -20.72 3.71
N ILE A 55 -2.79 -19.63 4.49
CA ILE A 55 -2.19 -19.67 5.82
C ILE A 55 -3.28 -19.33 6.82
N GLU A 56 -3.72 -20.34 7.57
CA GLU A 56 -4.63 -20.17 8.69
C GLU A 56 -3.97 -19.29 9.77
N ASN A 57 -4.78 -18.54 10.51
CA ASN A 57 -4.31 -17.65 11.58
C ASN A 57 -3.41 -16.48 11.14
N LEU A 58 -3.38 -16.13 9.84
CA LEU A 58 -2.69 -14.95 9.33
C LEU A 58 -3.67 -13.94 8.71
N TYR A 59 -3.66 -12.71 9.24
CA TYR A 59 -4.58 -11.65 8.83
C TYR A 59 -3.89 -10.31 8.66
N PHE A 60 -4.35 -9.54 7.69
CA PHE A 60 -3.91 -8.17 7.41
C PHE A 60 -5.04 -7.19 7.69
N ILE A 61 -5.06 -6.62 8.89
CA ILE A 61 -6.08 -5.65 9.29
C ILE A 61 -5.72 -4.27 8.73
N GLY A 62 -6.66 -3.65 8.00
CA GLY A 62 -6.50 -2.32 7.42
C GLY A 62 -5.73 -2.29 6.10
N LEU A 63 -5.46 -3.44 5.45
CA LEU A 63 -4.74 -3.48 4.18
C LEU A 63 -5.65 -3.22 2.97
N PHE A 64 -6.35 -2.08 2.97
CA PHE A 64 -7.21 -1.62 1.88
C PHE A 64 -7.44 -0.11 1.96
N GLN A 65 -7.95 0.48 0.87
CA GLN A 65 -8.27 1.91 0.79
C GLN A 65 -9.76 2.10 0.46
N PRO A 66 -10.62 2.36 1.45
CA PRO A 66 -12.01 2.70 1.20
C PRO A 66 -12.14 4.14 0.68
N LEU A 67 -13.30 4.46 0.08
CA LEU A 67 -13.65 5.84 -0.27
C LEU A 67 -13.86 6.74 0.96
N GLY A 68 -14.12 6.14 2.12
CA GLY A 68 -14.35 6.82 3.40
C GLY A 68 -13.26 6.56 4.44
N CYS A 69 -13.58 6.79 5.71
CA CYS A 69 -12.68 6.49 6.82
C CYS A 69 -12.39 4.98 6.92
N ILE A 70 -11.12 4.60 7.10
CA ILE A 70 -10.72 3.20 7.23
C ILE A 70 -11.12 2.56 8.56
N TRP A 71 -11.34 3.37 9.61
CA TRP A 71 -11.46 2.87 10.98
C TRP A 71 -12.62 1.90 11.18
N PRO A 72 -13.84 2.16 10.68
CA PRO A 72 -14.94 1.21 10.83
C PRO A 72 -14.68 -0.11 10.11
N GLY A 73 -14.01 -0.07 8.95
CA GLY A 73 -13.66 -1.27 8.22
C GLY A 73 -12.58 -2.08 8.93
N ALA A 74 -11.53 -1.43 9.45
CA ALA A 74 -10.50 -2.10 10.24
C ALA A 74 -11.06 -2.69 11.55
N GLU A 75 -11.99 -2.01 12.21
CA GLU A 75 -12.69 -2.52 13.39
C GLU A 75 -13.48 -3.80 13.07
N LEU A 76 -14.23 -3.80 11.96
CA LEU A 76 -14.97 -4.98 11.51
C LEU A 76 -14.03 -6.13 11.13
N GLN A 77 -12.91 -5.85 10.44
CA GLN A 77 -11.89 -6.86 10.15
C GLN A 77 -11.33 -7.48 11.44
N ALA A 78 -11.00 -6.68 12.45
CA ALA A 78 -10.53 -7.18 13.74
C ALA A 78 -11.58 -8.05 14.47
N LYS A 79 -12.85 -7.65 14.40
CA LYS A 79 -13.99 -8.43 14.96
C LYS A 79 -14.24 -9.76 14.24
N LEU A 80 -13.92 -9.86 12.95
CA LEU A 80 -14.00 -11.10 12.19
C LEU A 80 -12.86 -12.03 12.57
N MET A 81 -11.62 -11.52 12.58
CA MET A 81 -10.44 -12.25 13.05
C MET A 81 -10.67 -12.86 14.43
N ALA A 82 -11.10 -12.05 15.40
CA ALA A 82 -11.32 -12.51 16.77
C ALA A 82 -12.45 -13.55 16.94
N ARG A 83 -13.32 -13.73 15.94
CA ARG A 83 -14.39 -14.76 15.94
C ARG A 83 -13.97 -16.05 15.25
N GLU A 84 -12.95 -15.99 14.41
CA GLU A 84 -12.45 -17.13 13.65
C GLU A 84 -11.33 -17.87 14.41
N LEU A 85 -10.62 -17.16 15.30
CA LEU A 85 -9.83 -17.74 16.39
C LEU A 85 -10.70 -18.51 17.39
#